data_AF-A0AAD7HSD1-F1
#
_entry.id   AF-A0AAD7HSD1-F1
#
_cell.length_a   1.000
_cell.length_b   1.000
_cell.length_c   1.000
_cell.angle_alpha   90.00
_cell.angle_beta   90.00
_cell.angle_gamma   90.00
#
_symmetry.space_group_name_H-M   'P 1'
#
loop_
_entity.id
_entity.type
_entity.pdbx_description
1 polymer ?
#
loop_
_entity_poly.entity_id
_entity_poly.type
_entity_poly.pdbx_seq_one_letter_code
_entity_poly.pdbx_strand_id
1 'polypeptide(L)'
;IVFYDIPSSLPTSAFSANTWKTRYALNYKGVAYKTVWRQYPKIEPQFNQIGAAPTGKKPDGSPHFTAPVIHDPSYHYNSHIIGATIYISDSTKIAAYLHATYLDRSLLMPAGTIGRHRAFEDAVQPLIA
;
A
#
# COMPACT_ATOMS: atom_id res chain seq x y z
N ILE A 1 3.23 -2.34 11.39
CA ILE A 1 2.89 -1.54 10.18
C ILE A 1 2.06 -0.29 10.54
N VAL A 2 2.36 0.87 9.94
CA VAL A 2 1.43 2.01 9.84
C VAL A 2 0.78 1.96 8.47
N PHE A 3 -0.56 1.95 8.43
CA PHE A 3 -1.34 1.86 7.20
C PHE A 3 -2.12 3.15 6.98
N TYR A 4 -1.81 3.87 5.90
CA TYR A 4 -2.47 5.12 5.54
C TYR A 4 -3.69 4.85 4.65
N ASP A 5 -4.86 5.27 5.12
CA ASP A 5 -6.17 5.00 4.51
C ASP A 5 -7.00 6.29 4.40
N ILE A 6 -8.04 6.28 3.57
CA ILE A 6 -8.93 7.40 3.30
C ILE A 6 -10.22 7.23 4.12
N PRO A 7 -10.58 8.19 4.99
CA PRO A 7 -11.79 8.09 5.77
C PRO A 7 -13.04 8.39 4.93
N SER A 8 -14.16 7.83 5.36
CA SER A 8 -15.52 8.16 4.93
C SER A 8 -16.40 8.44 6.15
N SER A 9 -17.61 8.91 5.91
CA SER A 9 -18.66 9.02 6.94
C SER A 9 -19.32 7.69 7.30
N LEU A 10 -18.90 6.57 6.70
CA LEU A 10 -19.44 5.24 7.03
C LEU A 10 -19.01 4.82 8.44
N PRO A 11 -19.77 3.95 9.12
CA PRO A 11 -19.45 3.50 10.49
C PRO A 11 -18.05 2.91 10.65
N THR A 12 -17.53 2.23 9.63
CA THR A 12 -16.19 1.62 9.63
C THR A 12 -15.09 2.56 9.16
N SER A 13 -15.44 3.77 8.67
CA SER A 13 -14.59 4.75 7.99
C SER A 13 -13.91 4.26 6.69
N ALA A 14 -13.57 2.97 6.55
CA ALA A 14 -12.95 2.40 5.37
C ALA A 14 -13.96 2.19 4.23
N PHE A 15 -13.62 2.65 3.02
CA PHE A 15 -14.48 2.51 1.85
C PHE A 15 -13.73 2.27 0.54
N SER A 16 -12.49 2.75 0.40
CA SER A 16 -11.76 2.70 -0.87
C SER A 16 -11.36 1.27 -1.23
N ALA A 17 -11.78 0.80 -2.40
CA ALA A 17 -11.44 -0.54 -2.90
C ALA A 17 -9.92 -0.78 -2.94
N ASN A 18 -9.14 0.22 -3.37
CA ASN A 18 -7.68 0.15 -3.42
C ASN A 18 -7.08 -0.04 -2.02
N THR A 19 -7.60 0.66 -1.02
CA THR A 19 -7.12 0.54 0.37
C THR A 19 -7.56 -0.77 1.02
N TRP A 20 -8.73 -1.29 0.64
CA TRP A 20 -9.21 -2.59 1.09
C TRP A 20 -8.32 -3.74 0.62
N LYS A 21 -7.71 -3.67 -0.58
CA LYS A 21 -6.69 -4.65 -1.03
C LYS A 21 -5.58 -4.81 0.01
N THR A 22 -5.00 -3.69 0.47
CA THR A 22 -3.95 -3.69 1.52
C THR A 22 -4.47 -4.10 2.88
N ARG A 23 -5.67 -3.63 3.28
CA ARG A 23 -6.29 -4.01 4.56
C ARG A 23 -6.51 -5.52 4.65
N TYR A 24 -7.03 -6.14 3.59
CA TYR A 24 -7.19 -7.58 3.51
C TYR A 24 -5.84 -8.30 3.53
N ALA A 25 -4.83 -7.81 2.80
CA ALA A 25 -3.50 -8.42 2.82
C ALA A 25 -2.88 -8.45 4.23
N LEU A 26 -2.97 -7.34 4.97
CA LEU A 26 -2.50 -7.24 6.35
C LEU A 26 -3.25 -8.19 7.28
N ASN A 27 -4.60 -8.18 7.20
CA ASN A 27 -5.46 -9.04 8.02
C ASN A 27 -5.21 -10.52 7.73
N TYR A 28 -5.16 -10.92 6.46
CA TYR A 28 -4.99 -12.32 6.04
C TYR A 28 -3.63 -12.89 6.47
N LYS A 29 -2.57 -12.07 6.47
CA LYS A 29 -1.26 -12.45 7.01
C LYS A 29 -1.18 -12.31 8.54
N GLY A 30 -2.20 -11.76 9.20
CA GLY A 30 -2.20 -11.48 10.64
C GLY A 30 -1.13 -10.48 11.07
N VAL A 31 -0.69 -9.59 10.18
CA VAL A 31 0.33 -8.57 10.49
C VAL A 31 -0.31 -7.44 11.27
N ALA A 32 0.23 -7.12 12.45
CA ALA A 32 -0.30 -6.04 13.27
C ALA A 32 -0.09 -4.67 12.59
N TYR A 33 -1.17 -3.89 12.48
CA TYR A 33 -1.13 -2.55 11.93
C TYR A 33 -2.03 -1.58 12.67
N LYS A 34 -1.72 -0.29 12.54
CA LYS A 34 -2.62 0.81 12.90
C LYS A 34 -3.02 1.56 11.63
N THR A 35 -4.30 1.92 11.52
CA THR A 35 -4.78 2.79 10.44
C THR A 35 -4.54 4.26 10.82
N VAL A 36 -3.96 5.02 9.89
CA VAL A 36 -3.85 6.46 9.94
C VAL A 36 -4.72 7.04 8.84
N TRP A 37 -5.78 7.73 9.23
CA TRP A 37 -6.76 8.29 8.30
C TRP A 37 -6.28 9.61 7.71
N ARG A 38 -6.34 9.73 6.38
CA ARG A 38 -5.95 10.91 5.61
C ARG A 38 -7.01 11.27 4.59
N GLN A 39 -7.57 12.47 4.73
CA GLN A 39 -8.52 13.02 3.77
C GLN A 39 -7.80 13.35 2.44
N TYR A 40 -8.50 13.21 1.33
CA TYR A 40 -7.98 13.45 -0.03
C TYR A 40 -7.10 14.70 -0.16
N PRO A 41 -7.50 15.90 0.31
CA PRO A 41 -6.70 17.12 0.14
C PRO A 41 -5.33 17.08 0.83
N LYS A 42 -5.15 16.19 1.81
CA LYS A 42 -3.92 16.05 2.60
C LYS A 42 -3.02 14.90 2.15
N ILE A 43 -3.50 14.03 1.23
CA ILE A 43 -2.75 12.84 0.78
C ILE A 43 -1.46 13.26 0.10
N GLU A 44 -1.55 14.06 -0.97
CA GLU A 44 -0.40 14.43 -1.78
C GLU A 44 0.66 15.23 -1.02
N PRO A 45 0.32 16.33 -0.31
CA PRO A 45 1.31 17.08 0.47
C PRO A 45 2.05 16.19 1.48
N GLN A 46 1.33 15.30 2.16
CA GLN A 46 1.93 14.44 3.17
C GLN A 46 2.78 13.33 2.56
N PHE A 47 2.29 12.65 1.53
CA PHE A 47 3.00 11.52 0.94
C PHE A 47 4.28 11.98 0.26
N ASN A 48 4.26 13.17 -0.34
CA ASN A 48 5.48 13.84 -0.79
C ASN A 48 6.43 14.15 0.37
N GLN A 49 5.92 14.75 1.46
CA GLN A 49 6.74 15.13 2.62
C GLN A 49 7.43 13.93 3.29
N ILE A 50 6.75 12.79 3.40
CA ILE A 50 7.32 11.58 4.01
C ILE A 50 8.20 10.77 3.03
N GLY A 51 8.32 11.22 1.77
CA GLY A 51 9.11 10.53 0.75
C GLY A 51 8.49 9.25 0.22
N ALA A 52 7.16 9.09 0.32
CA ALA A 52 6.46 7.99 -0.33
C ALA A 52 6.50 8.19 -1.86
N ALA A 53 6.73 7.12 -2.61
CA ALA A 53 6.78 7.23 -4.06
C ALA A 53 5.38 7.55 -4.64
N PRO A 54 5.27 8.38 -5.69
CA PRO A 54 4.02 8.53 -6.43
C PRO A 54 3.67 7.21 -7.13
N THR A 55 2.37 6.98 -7.33
CA THR A 55 1.87 5.76 -7.99
C THR A 55 1.55 5.97 -9.47
N GLY A 56 1.67 7.20 -9.96
CA GLY A 56 1.44 7.54 -11.36
C GLY A 56 1.73 9.00 -11.65
N LYS A 57 1.22 9.48 -12.78
CA LYS A 57 1.22 10.89 -13.17
C LYS A 57 -0.20 11.38 -13.40
N LYS A 58 -0.47 12.64 -13.08
CA LYS A 58 -1.71 13.33 -13.43
C LYS A 58 -1.71 13.70 -14.93
N PRO A 59 -2.85 14.14 -15.51
CA PRO A 59 -2.90 14.58 -16.92
C PRO A 59 -1.92 15.70 -17.26
N ASP A 60 -1.58 16.55 -16.30
CA ASP A 60 -0.59 17.63 -16.44
C ASP A 60 0.88 17.16 -16.33
N GLY A 61 1.09 15.85 -16.14
CA GLY A 61 2.41 15.24 -15.99
C GLY A 61 3.01 15.32 -14.58
N SER A 62 2.37 16.02 -13.64
CA SER A 62 2.81 16.09 -12.25
C SER A 62 2.65 14.74 -11.53
N PRO A 63 3.43 14.46 -10.47
CA PRO A 63 3.31 13.22 -9.72
C PRO A 63 1.91 13.03 -9.13
N HIS A 64 1.37 11.81 -9.24
CA HIS A 64 0.10 11.45 -8.63
C HIS A 64 0.35 10.58 -7.40
N PHE A 65 -0.04 11.07 -6.23
CA PHE A 65 0.06 10.36 -4.96
C PHE A 65 -1.30 9.77 -4.58
N THR A 66 -1.32 8.48 -4.23
CA THR A 66 -2.54 7.76 -3.87
C THR A 66 -2.37 6.97 -2.59
N ALA A 67 -3.48 6.68 -1.92
CA ALA A 67 -3.55 5.62 -0.92
C ALA A 67 -3.94 4.29 -1.61
N PRO A 68 -3.49 3.13 -1.10
CA PRO A 68 -2.82 2.94 0.18
C PRO A 68 -1.31 3.23 0.16
N VAL A 69 -0.79 3.65 1.32
CA VAL A 69 0.65 3.67 1.65
C VAL A 69 0.83 2.93 2.97
N ILE A 70 1.91 2.16 3.11
CA ILE A 70 2.33 1.61 4.39
C ILE A 70 3.72 2.12 4.78
N HIS A 71 3.97 2.16 6.08
CA HIS A 71 5.29 2.29 6.66
C HIS A 71 5.55 1.09 7.58
N ASP A 72 6.65 0.38 7.34
CA ASP A 72 7.10 -0.70 8.18
C ASP A 72 8.30 -0.28 9.06
N PRO A 73 8.11 -0.02 10.35
CA PRO A 73 9.22 0.33 11.24
C PRO A 73 10.16 -0.86 11.49
N SER A 74 9.74 -2.10 11.23
CA SER A 74 10.57 -3.29 11.40
C SER A 74 11.59 -3.47 10.28
N TYR A 75 11.43 -2.78 9.15
CA TYR A 75 12.38 -2.87 8.03
C TYR A 75 13.80 -2.42 8.41
N HIS A 76 13.93 -1.53 9.39
CA HIS A 76 15.23 -1.08 9.93
C HIS A 76 16.10 -2.21 10.49
N TYR A 77 15.52 -3.36 10.87
CA TYR A 77 16.28 -4.51 11.39
C TYR A 77 16.86 -5.40 10.27
N ASN A 78 16.30 -5.34 9.06
CA ASN A 78 16.57 -6.31 7.99
C ASN A 78 17.35 -5.71 6.82
N SER A 79 17.61 -4.40 6.85
CA SER A 79 18.30 -3.66 5.79
C SER A 79 19.72 -3.30 6.21
N HIS A 80 20.68 -3.52 5.31
CA HIS A 80 22.08 -3.08 5.48
C HIS A 80 22.23 -1.55 5.46
N ILE A 81 21.14 -0.79 5.30
CA ILE A 81 21.10 0.66 5.43
C ILE A 81 20.47 1.01 6.79
N ILE A 82 21.31 1.27 7.80
CA ILE A 82 20.87 1.72 9.12
C ILE A 82 20.18 3.08 8.98
N GLY A 83 18.90 3.17 9.39
CA GLY A 83 18.12 4.41 9.38
C GLY A 83 17.22 4.65 8.15
N ALA A 84 17.17 3.72 7.19
CA ALA A 84 16.26 3.83 6.05
C ALA A 84 14.81 3.51 6.42
N THR A 85 13.98 4.55 6.54
CA THR A 85 12.53 4.39 6.65
C THR A 85 11.94 4.13 5.27
N ILE A 86 11.30 2.97 5.07
CA ILE A 86 10.64 2.64 3.80
C ILE A 86 9.14 2.91 3.90
N TYR A 87 8.68 3.85 3.07
CA TYR A 87 7.28 4.01 2.72
C TYR A 87 7.02 3.27 1.41
N ILE A 88 5.97 2.46 1.39
CA ILE A 88 5.60 1.66 0.23
C ILE A 88 4.21 2.12 -0.21
N SER A 89 4.17 2.72 -1.40
CA SER A 89 2.93 3.09 -2.10
C SER A 89 2.55 1.99 -3.08
N ASP A 90 1.30 2.02 -3.56
CA ASP A 90 0.69 1.07 -4.50
C ASP A 90 0.29 -0.26 -3.86
N SER A 91 -1.00 -0.60 -3.92
CA SER A 91 -1.56 -1.77 -3.23
C SER A 91 -0.92 -3.10 -3.68
N THR A 92 -0.52 -3.21 -4.94
CA THR A 92 0.13 -4.41 -5.51
C THR A 92 1.57 -4.52 -5.04
N LYS A 93 2.32 -3.41 -5.04
CA LYS A 93 3.68 -3.37 -4.48
C LYS A 93 3.68 -3.67 -2.99
N ILE A 94 2.71 -3.16 -2.25
CA ILE A 94 2.51 -3.45 -0.84
C ILE A 94 2.26 -4.94 -0.62
N ALA A 95 1.37 -5.56 -1.40
CA ALA A 95 1.09 -6.99 -1.28
C ALA A 95 2.32 -7.85 -1.59
N ALA A 96 3.10 -7.50 -2.61
CA ALA A 96 4.37 -8.16 -2.93
C ALA A 96 5.42 -8.01 -1.80
N TYR A 97 5.53 -6.81 -1.22
CA TYR A 97 6.38 -6.57 -0.06
C TYR A 97 5.96 -7.44 1.14
N LEU A 98 4.68 -7.40 1.51
CA LEU A 98 4.17 -8.19 2.63
C LEU A 98 4.39 -9.69 2.41
N HIS A 99 4.25 -10.17 1.17
CA HIS A 99 4.56 -11.54 0.81
C HIS A 99 6.04 -11.87 1.05
N ALA A 100 6.96 -11.04 0.58
CA ALA A 100 8.40 -11.26 0.69
C ALA A 100 8.96 -11.07 2.12
N THR A 101 8.39 -10.17 2.91
CA THR A 101 8.89 -9.83 4.25
C THR A 101 8.36 -10.75 5.36
N TYR A 102 7.11 -11.20 5.24
CA TYR A 102 6.41 -11.96 6.29
C TYR A 102 6.16 -13.40 5.82
N LEU A 103 7.25 -14.15 5.62
CA LEU A 103 7.24 -15.52 5.03
C LEU A 103 6.69 -16.59 5.99
N ASP A 104 6.68 -16.33 7.29
CA ASP A 104 6.17 -17.20 8.36
C ASP A 104 4.63 -17.29 8.41
N ARG A 105 3.95 -16.57 7.50
CA ARG A 105 2.49 -16.36 7.51
C ARG A 105 1.86 -16.75 6.18
N SER A 106 0.53 -16.88 6.18
CA SER A 106 -0.31 -17.27 5.03
C SER A 106 0.13 -16.64 3.70
N LEU A 107 0.10 -17.46 2.65
CA LEU A 107 0.63 -17.12 1.33
C LEU A 107 -0.34 -16.22 0.56
N LEU A 108 -0.03 -14.93 0.41
CA LEU A 108 -0.87 -14.01 -0.38
C LEU A 108 -0.80 -14.28 -1.88
N MET A 109 0.37 -14.65 -2.39
CA MET A 109 0.62 -14.89 -3.80
C MET A 109 1.41 -16.20 -3.93
N PRO A 110 0.82 -17.27 -4.49
CA PRO A 110 1.55 -18.51 -4.72
C PRO A 110 2.78 -18.32 -5.60
N ALA A 111 3.81 -19.15 -5.38
CA ALA A 111 5.04 -19.09 -6.17
C ALA A 111 4.72 -19.19 -7.67
N GLY A 112 5.38 -18.36 -8.48
CA GLY A 112 5.16 -18.31 -9.94
C GLY A 112 3.89 -17.59 -10.40
N THR A 113 3.08 -17.01 -9.50
CA THR A 113 1.81 -16.34 -9.87
C THR A 113 1.87 -14.81 -9.92
N ILE A 114 2.96 -14.18 -9.49
CA ILE A 114 3.09 -12.70 -9.43
C ILE A 114 2.80 -12.05 -10.79
N GLY A 115 3.34 -12.59 -11.87
CA GLY A 115 3.10 -12.07 -13.23
C GLY A 115 1.64 -12.13 -13.65
N ARG A 116 0.90 -13.17 -13.23
CA ARG A 116 -0.53 -13.33 -13.54
C ARG A 116 -1.40 -12.35 -12.75
N HIS A 117 -1.10 -12.16 -11.46
CA HIS A 117 -1.77 -11.15 -10.64
C HIS A 117 -1.56 -9.74 -11.20
N ARG A 118 -0.33 -9.43 -11.65
CA ARG A 118 -0.04 -8.15 -12.30
C ARG A 118 -0.81 -7.97 -13.60
N ALA A 119 -0.79 -8.97 -14.49
CA ALA A 119 -1.53 -8.90 -15.75
C ALA A 119 -3.05 -8.73 -15.53
N PHE A 120 -3.61 -9.40 -14.52
CA PHE A 120 -5.00 -9.22 -14.13
C PHE A 120 -5.28 -7.80 -13.61
N GLU A 121 -4.43 -7.28 -12.73
CA GLU A 121 -4.56 -5.92 -12.20
C GLU A 121 -4.47 -4.87 -13.31
N ASP A 122 -3.50 -5.00 -14.22
CA ASP A 122 -3.31 -4.07 -15.35
C ASP A 122 -4.56 -4.06 -16.27
N ALA A 123 -5.24 -5.20 -16.40
CA ALA A 123 -6.48 -5.30 -17.19
C ALA A 123 -7.72 -4.75 -16.46
N VAL A 124 -7.80 -4.90 -15.14
CA VAL A 124 -8.99 -4.54 -14.35
C VAL A 124 -8.94 -3.10 -13.83
N GLN A 125 -7.77 -2.60 -13.42
CA GLN A 125 -7.65 -1.29 -12.78
C GLN A 125 -8.25 -0.14 -13.62
N PRO A 126 -8.08 -0.08 -14.95
CA PRO A 126 -8.71 0.97 -15.77
C PRO A 126 -10.24 0.93 -15.79
N LEU A 127 -10.87 -0.20 -15.42
CA LEU A 127 -12.33 -0.36 -15.40
C LEU A 127 -12.97 0.13 -14.08
N ILE A 128 -12.15 0.34 -13.04
CA ILE A 128 -12.61 0.65 -11.68
C ILE A 128 -11.92 1.89 -11.07
N ALA A 129 -11.09 2.59 -11.86
CA ALA A 129 -10.32 3.77 -11.44
C ALA A 129 -11.02 5.09 -11.80
#